data_AF-A0A131Y4G0-F1
#
_entry.id   AF-A0A131Y4G0-F1
#
_cell.length_a   1.000
_cell.length_b   1.000
_cell.length_c   1.000
_cell.angle_alpha   90.00
_cell.angle_beta   90.00
_cell.angle_gamma   90.00
#
_symmetry.space_group_name_H-M   'P 1'
#
loop_
_entity.id
_entity.type
_entity.pdbx_description
1 polymer ?
#
loop_
_entity_poly.entity_id
_entity_poly.type
_entity_poly.pdbx_seq_one_letter_code
_entity_poly.pdbx_strand_id
1 'polypeptide(L)'
;LYNSLFYSHLCYCNLVWGNTSFSNLNLLHLLQKKVIRIIANVPYIHPTQSLFKSYKILNIQQVYDYRLTIAYKYAVFGRSDIVLKLSDLKEKSDFYSCRHHQPWQIPKCRTNYGKQRISYTLPVLLNRYFDRNIDVVHLSKSAILELFI
;
A
#
# COMPACT_ATOMS: atom_id res chain seq x y z
N LEU A 1 -22.88 -2.72 -4.03
CA LEU A 1 -22.76 -3.77 -2.99
C LEU A 1 -21.36 -3.85 -2.39
N TYR A 2 -20.32 -4.24 -3.13
CA TYR A 2 -18.95 -4.35 -2.58
C TYR A 2 -18.47 -3.03 -1.96
N ASN A 3 -18.51 -1.93 -2.73
CA ASN A 3 -18.02 -0.63 -2.29
C ASN A 3 -18.81 -0.04 -1.11
N SER A 4 -20.14 -0.23 -1.12
CA SER A 4 -21.05 0.37 -0.13
C SER A 4 -21.03 -0.36 1.21
N LEU A 5 -20.93 -1.69 1.21
CA LEU A 5 -21.03 -2.50 2.43
C LEU A 5 -19.66 -2.96 2.92
N PHE A 6 -18.86 -3.59 2.07
CA PHE A 6 -17.61 -4.21 2.52
C PHE A 6 -16.45 -3.22 2.55
N TYR A 7 -16.25 -2.48 1.46
CA TYR A 7 -15.13 -1.55 1.32
C TYR A 7 -15.23 -0.36 2.27
N SER A 8 -16.43 0.13 2.56
CA SER A 8 -16.67 1.22 3.52
C SER A 8 -16.18 0.84 4.93
N HIS A 9 -16.51 -0.35 5.41
CA HIS A 9 -16.00 -0.88 6.69
C HIS A 9 -14.49 -1.10 6.66
N LEU A 10 -13.93 -1.64 5.57
CA LEU A 10 -12.48 -1.77 5.43
C LEU A 10 -11.77 -0.42 5.49
N CYS A 11 -12.31 0.60 4.83
CA CYS A 11 -11.72 1.94 4.83
C CYS A 11 -11.70 2.57 6.22
N TYR A 12 -12.80 2.42 6.97
CA TYR A 12 -12.93 2.90 8.33
C TYR A 12 -11.94 2.19 9.27
N CYS A 13 -11.92 0.87 9.25
CA CYS A 13 -11.06 0.07 10.12
C CYS A 13 -9.58 0.09 9.71
N ASN A 14 -9.21 0.78 8.62
CA ASN A 14 -7.85 0.80 8.09
C ASN A 14 -6.81 1.32 9.09
N LEU A 15 -7.21 2.19 10.01
CA LEU A 15 -6.32 2.65 11.09
C LEU A 15 -5.87 1.47 11.97
N VAL A 16 -6.77 0.52 12.21
CA VAL A 16 -6.51 -0.66 13.05
C VAL A 16 -5.77 -1.72 12.27
N TRP A 17 -6.25 -2.10 11.07
CA TRP A 17 -5.68 -3.25 10.35
C TRP A 17 -4.52 -2.92 9.42
N GLY A 18 -4.36 -1.66 8.97
CA GLY A 18 -3.40 -1.29 7.92
C GLY A 18 -1.95 -1.64 8.23
N ASN A 19 -1.57 -1.59 9.51
CA ASN A 19 -0.22 -1.88 10.00
C ASN A 19 -0.10 -3.20 10.75
N THR A 20 -1.08 -4.10 10.62
CA THR A 20 -1.10 -5.33 11.43
C THR A 20 -0.14 -6.41 10.92
N SER A 21 -0.11 -7.53 11.64
CA SER A 21 0.64 -8.71 11.24
C SER A 21 0.08 -9.33 9.96
N PHE A 22 0.94 -10.03 9.24
CA PHE A 22 0.59 -10.77 8.02
C PHE A 22 -0.56 -11.77 8.24
N SER A 23 -0.61 -12.42 9.41
CA SER A 23 -1.69 -13.35 9.77
C SER A 23 -3.06 -12.68 9.76
N ASN A 24 -3.17 -11.47 10.31
CA ASN A 24 -4.43 -10.72 10.34
C ASN A 24 -4.83 -10.26 8.94
N LEU A 25 -3.87 -9.79 8.14
CA LEU A 25 -4.11 -9.41 6.74
C LEU A 25 -4.59 -10.62 5.91
N ASN A 26 -4.07 -11.82 6.18
CA ASN A 26 -4.53 -13.03 5.50
C ASN A 26 -5.97 -13.39 5.84
N LEU A 27 -6.38 -13.23 7.09
CA LEU A 27 -7.78 -13.43 7.48
C LEU A 27 -8.71 -12.45 6.75
N LEU A 28 -8.34 -11.17 6.68
CA LEU A 28 -9.08 -10.17 5.92
C LEU A 28 -9.11 -10.50 4.41
N HIS A 29 -8.01 -10.98 3.86
CA HIS A 29 -7.93 -11.39 2.45
C HIS A 29 -8.86 -12.58 2.14
N LEU A 30 -8.96 -13.56 3.06
CA LEU A 30 -9.89 -14.68 2.93
C LEU A 30 -11.35 -14.22 2.98
N LEU A 31 -11.68 -13.26 3.85
CA LEU A 31 -13.02 -12.65 3.89
C LEU A 31 -13.32 -11.88 2.59
N GLN A 32 -12.35 -11.10 2.09
CA GLN A 32 -12.48 -10.38 0.83
C GLN A 32 -12.78 -11.33 -0.33
N LYS A 33 -12.07 -12.46 -0.42
CA LYS A 33 -12.32 -13.52 -1.42
C LYS A 33 -13.71 -14.13 -1.30
N LYS A 34 -14.19 -14.38 -0.08
CA LYS A 34 -15.56 -14.89 0.15
C LYS A 34 -16.62 -13.91 -0.36
N VAL A 35 -16.49 -12.63 -0.03
CA VAL A 35 -17.44 -11.59 -0.45
C VAL A 35 -17.47 -11.45 -1.98
N ILE A 36 -16.31 -11.45 -2.64
CA ILE A 36 -16.25 -11.33 -4.10
C ILE A 36 -16.91 -12.52 -4.79
N ARG A 37 -16.75 -13.75 -4.26
CA ARG A 37 -17.44 -14.94 -4.81
C ARG A 37 -18.96 -14.86 -4.64
N ILE A 38 -19.43 -14.37 -3.49
CA ILE A 38 -20.87 -14.17 -3.25
C ILE A 38 -21.43 -13.15 -4.24
N ILE A 39 -20.75 -12.03 -4.44
CA ILE A 39 -21.19 -10.97 -5.38
C ILE A 39 -21.17 -11.46 -6.82
N ALA A 40 -20.16 -12.24 -7.20
CA ALA A 40 -20.06 -12.83 -8.54
C ALA A 40 -21.02 -14.01 -8.74
N ASN A 41 -21.66 -14.51 -7.68
CA ASN A 41 -22.48 -15.72 -7.66
C ASN A 41 -21.75 -16.96 -8.22
N VAL A 42 -20.53 -17.18 -7.73
CA VAL A 42 -19.62 -18.22 -8.23
C VAL A 42 -19.34 -19.24 -7.11
N PRO A 43 -19.12 -20.54 -7.43
CA PRO A 43 -18.81 -21.56 -6.43
C PRO A 43 -17.57 -21.24 -5.60
N TYR A 44 -17.53 -21.76 -4.38
CA TYR A 44 -16.49 -21.50 -3.39
C TYR A 44 -15.06 -21.77 -3.90
N ILE A 45 -14.89 -22.80 -4.74
CA ILE A 45 -13.61 -23.30 -5.24
C ILE A 45 -13.06 -22.41 -6.38
N HIS A 46 -13.90 -21.59 -7.01
CA HIS A 46 -13.50 -20.84 -8.20
C HIS A 46 -12.35 -19.86 -7.92
N PRO A 47 -11.40 -19.70 -8.86
CA PRO A 47 -10.30 -18.76 -8.74
C PRO A 47 -10.82 -17.32 -8.57
N THR A 48 -10.27 -16.61 -7.60
CA THR A 48 -10.69 -15.23 -7.28
C THR A 48 -9.84 -14.18 -8.00
N GLN A 49 -8.64 -14.53 -8.49
CA GLN A 49 -7.73 -13.59 -9.14
C GLN A 49 -8.34 -12.93 -10.39
N SER A 50 -9.07 -13.71 -11.20
CA SER A 50 -9.79 -13.19 -12.37
C SER A 50 -10.90 -12.21 -11.95
N LEU A 51 -11.60 -12.53 -10.85
CA LEU A 51 -12.66 -11.68 -10.32
C LEU A 51 -12.10 -10.34 -9.83
N PHE A 52 -10.99 -10.33 -9.09
CA PHE A 52 -10.32 -9.09 -8.64
C PHE A 52 -10.01 -8.15 -9.81
N LYS A 53 -9.46 -8.69 -10.92
CA LYS A 53 -9.18 -7.91 -12.13
C LYS A 53 -10.46 -7.41 -12.80
N SER A 54 -11.46 -8.28 -12.97
CA SER A 54 -12.73 -7.92 -13.63
C SER A 54 -13.48 -6.80 -12.89
N TYR A 55 -13.49 -6.82 -11.56
CA TYR A 55 -14.13 -5.82 -10.73
C TYR A 55 -13.21 -4.64 -10.37
N LYS A 56 -11.96 -4.64 -10.83
CA LYS A 56 -10.93 -3.64 -10.49
C LYS A 56 -10.80 -3.42 -8.98
N ILE A 57 -10.81 -4.51 -8.21
CA ILE A 57 -10.70 -4.49 -6.74
C ILE A 57 -9.24 -4.71 -6.34
N LEU A 58 -8.73 -3.86 -5.47
CA LEU A 58 -7.39 -3.99 -4.88
C LEU A 58 -7.34 -5.09 -3.83
N ASN A 59 -6.25 -5.86 -3.81
CA ASN A 59 -6.02 -6.80 -2.70
C ASN A 59 -5.77 -6.05 -1.40
N ILE A 60 -6.28 -6.58 -0.28
CA ILE A 60 -6.12 -5.95 1.03
C ILE A 60 -4.67 -5.60 1.38
N GLN A 61 -3.71 -6.45 0.97
CA GLN A 61 -2.28 -6.24 1.18
C GLN A 61 -1.76 -5.00 0.44
N GLN A 62 -2.30 -4.71 -0.75
CA GLN A 62 -1.92 -3.56 -1.58
C GLN A 62 -2.67 -2.29 -1.18
N VAL A 63 -3.80 -2.39 -0.49
CA VAL A 63 -4.61 -1.22 -0.09
C VAL A 63 -3.79 -0.28 0.80
N TYR A 64 -3.01 -0.83 1.74
CA TYR A 64 -2.16 -0.01 2.60
C TYR A 64 -1.13 0.78 1.79
N ASP A 65 -0.36 0.08 0.94
CA ASP A 65 0.65 0.67 0.08
C ASP A 65 0.05 1.75 -0.84
N TYR A 66 -1.09 1.46 -1.47
CA TYR A 66 -1.82 2.41 -2.32
C TYR A 66 -2.25 3.68 -1.55
N ARG A 67 -2.81 3.53 -0.35
CA ARG A 67 -3.22 4.67 0.48
C ARG A 67 -2.03 5.50 0.94
N LEU A 68 -0.94 4.84 1.33
CA LEU A 68 0.30 5.49 1.75
C LEU A 68 0.94 6.27 0.59
N THR A 69 0.91 5.72 -0.61
CA THR A 69 1.37 6.36 -1.85
C THR A 69 0.57 7.63 -2.16
N ILE A 70 -0.75 7.57 -2.06
CA ILE A 70 -1.62 8.75 -2.24
C ILE A 70 -1.34 9.80 -1.16
N ALA A 71 -1.18 9.37 0.09
CA ALA A 71 -0.94 10.27 1.20
C ALA A 71 0.41 11.00 1.04
N TYR A 72 1.46 10.28 0.63
CA TYR A 72 2.75 10.86 0.26
C TYR A 72 2.62 11.86 -0.88
N LYS A 73 1.91 11.49 -1.96
CA LYS A 73 1.67 12.39 -3.09
C LYS A 73 1.02 13.70 -2.62
N TYR A 74 -0.05 13.63 -1.82
CA TYR A 74 -0.70 14.83 -1.30
C TYR A 74 0.19 15.66 -0.38
N ALA A 75 1.09 15.02 0.37
CA ALA A 75 2.07 15.72 1.17
C ALA A 75 3.08 16.50 0.31
N VAL A 76 3.56 15.90 -0.78
CA VAL A 76 4.48 16.56 -1.73
C VAL A 76 3.80 17.76 -2.42
N PHE A 77 2.51 17.65 -2.76
CA PHE A 77 1.74 18.79 -3.31
C PHE A 77 1.32 19.84 -2.25
N GLY A 78 1.85 19.77 -1.03
CA GLY A 78 1.61 20.77 0.02
C GLY A 78 0.21 20.74 0.63
N ARG A 79 -0.57 19.66 0.45
CA ARG A 79 -1.91 19.54 1.04
C ARG A 79 -1.88 19.04 2.48
N SER A 80 -0.83 18.31 2.89
CA SER A 80 -0.71 17.76 4.25
C SER A 80 0.72 17.35 4.61
N ASP A 81 1.36 18.04 5.55
CA ASP A 81 2.75 17.71 5.94
C ASP A 81 2.87 16.56 6.94
N ILE A 82 1.75 16.05 7.44
CA ILE A 82 1.69 15.08 8.53
C ILE A 82 2.49 13.82 8.18
N VAL A 83 2.33 13.33 6.95
CA VAL A 83 3.00 12.10 6.48
C VAL A 83 4.52 12.27 6.45
N LEU A 84 5.00 13.39 5.91
CA LEU A 84 6.43 13.70 5.82
C LEU A 84 7.02 13.82 7.22
N LYS A 85 6.38 14.58 8.11
CA LYS A 85 6.79 14.76 9.51
C LYS A 85 6.84 13.44 10.28
N LEU A 86 5.83 12.59 10.13
CA LEU A 86 5.78 11.28 10.80
C LEU A 86 6.79 10.27 10.28
N SER A 87 7.19 10.41 9.01
CA SER A 87 8.11 9.47 8.37
C SER A 87 9.58 9.73 8.70
N ASP A 88 9.95 10.97 9.07
CA ASP A 88 11.35 11.41 9.19
C ASP A 88 12.19 10.99 7.97
N LEU A 89 11.64 11.22 6.77
CA LEU A 89 12.27 10.88 5.49
C LEU A 89 13.62 11.60 5.35
N LYS A 90 14.69 10.81 5.24
CA LYS A 90 16.05 11.31 5.00
C LYS A 90 16.54 10.79 3.67
N GLU A 91 16.88 11.72 2.78
CA GLU A 91 17.60 11.41 1.55
C GLU A 91 19.03 11.03 1.89
N LYS A 92 19.52 10.00 1.21
CA LYS A 92 20.88 9.52 1.38
C LYS A 92 21.81 10.35 0.49
N SER A 93 22.54 11.27 1.10
CA SER A 93 23.63 12.00 0.44
C SER A 93 24.86 11.10 0.32
N ASP A 94 24.83 10.16 -0.63
CA ASP A 94 26.03 9.40 -0.97
C ASP A 94 26.96 10.26 -1.83
N PHE A 95 28.22 10.41 -1.40
CA PHE A 95 29.27 11.09 -2.20
C PHE A 95 29.76 10.24 -3.39
N TYR A 96 29.41 8.96 -3.42
CA TYR A 96 29.90 7.99 -4.40
C TYR A 96 28.75 7.24 -5.09
N SER A 97 28.84 7.08 -6.42
CA SER A 97 27.87 6.33 -7.20
C SER A 97 28.04 4.81 -6.98
N CYS A 98 27.26 4.24 -6.08
CA CYS A 98 27.17 2.80 -5.87
C CYS A 98 26.19 2.16 -6.87
N ARG A 99 26.51 0.96 -7.36
CA ARG A 99 25.71 0.22 -8.37
C ARG A 99 24.25 -0.02 -7.97
N HIS A 100 23.97 -0.14 -6.67
CA HIS A 100 22.61 -0.16 -6.10
C HIS A 100 22.47 1.03 -5.16
N HIS A 101 22.21 2.20 -5.72
CA HIS A 101 21.92 3.40 -4.94
C HIS A 101 20.41 3.48 -4.68
N GLN A 102 20.04 3.55 -3.41
CA GLN A 102 18.66 3.80 -2.98
C GLN A 102 18.59 5.21 -2.39
N PRO A 103 17.66 6.06 -2.88
CA PRO A 103 17.62 7.47 -2.50
C PRO A 103 17.21 7.68 -1.04
N TRP A 104 16.37 6.80 -0.47
CA TRP A 104 15.83 6.97 0.88
C TRP A 104 16.50 6.06 1.91
N GLN A 105 16.91 6.64 3.04
CA GLN A 105 17.49 5.86 4.13
C GLN A 105 16.40 5.11 4.91
N ILE A 106 16.59 3.79 5.07
CA ILE A 106 15.68 2.95 5.86
C ILE A 106 16.20 2.87 7.32
N PRO A 107 15.37 3.16 8.34
CA PRO A 107 15.80 3.05 9.73
C PRO A 107 16.00 1.58 10.14
N LYS A 108 17.00 1.33 11.00
CA LYS A 108 17.24 0.00 11.56
C LYS A 108 16.20 -0.28 12.66
N CYS A 109 15.41 -1.34 12.49
CA CYS A 109 14.38 -1.73 13.46
C CYS A 109 14.60 -3.17 13.95
N ARG A 110 14.67 -3.36 15.28
CA ARG A 110 14.78 -4.69 15.90
C ARG A 110 13.44 -5.43 15.98
N THR A 111 12.35 -4.71 16.20
CA THR A 111 11.01 -5.29 16.44
C THR A 111 10.17 -5.29 15.17
N ASN A 112 9.25 -6.26 15.07
CA ASN A 112 8.28 -6.32 13.97
C ASN A 112 7.36 -5.08 13.94
N TYR A 113 6.99 -4.58 15.13
CA TYR A 113 6.24 -3.33 15.24
C TYR A 113 6.99 -2.14 14.64
N GLY A 114 8.32 -2.06 14.83
CA GLY A 114 9.14 -1.02 14.21
C GLY A 114 9.04 -1.05 12.68
N LYS A 115 9.03 -2.24 12.08
CA LYS A 115 8.87 -2.42 10.63
C LYS A 115 7.48 -2.04 10.10
N GLN A 116 6.47 -1.98 10.97
CA GLN A 116 5.11 -1.60 10.62
C GLN A 116 4.88 -0.07 10.68
N ARG A 117 5.84 0.70 11.20
CA ARG A 117 5.70 2.16 11.31
C ARG A 117 5.82 2.83 9.94
N ILE A 118 5.19 3.99 9.81
CA ILE A 118 5.27 4.84 8.61
C ILE A 118 6.72 5.21 8.30
N SER A 119 7.52 5.50 9.33
CA SER A 119 8.96 5.82 9.21
C SER A 119 9.80 4.70 8.60
N TYR A 120 9.35 3.44 8.66
CA TYR A 120 10.02 2.32 8.01
C TYR A 120 9.37 2.00 6.65
N THR A 121 8.04 1.91 6.64
CA THR A 121 7.28 1.48 5.45
C THR A 121 7.37 2.46 4.28
N LEU A 122 7.36 3.77 4.54
CA LEU A 122 7.40 4.79 3.48
C LEU A 122 8.75 4.81 2.74
N PRO A 123 9.93 4.91 3.39
CA PRO A 123 11.21 4.82 2.70
C PRO A 123 11.38 3.51 1.91
N VAL A 124 10.94 2.38 2.47
CA VAL A 124 10.98 1.07 1.79
C VAL A 124 10.12 1.08 0.52
N LEU A 125 8.93 1.66 0.58
CA LEU A 125 8.01 1.73 -0.55
C LEU A 125 8.54 2.68 -1.64
N LEU A 126 9.10 3.83 -1.27
CA LEU A 126 9.71 4.76 -2.23
C LEU A 126 10.95 4.15 -2.90
N ASN A 127 11.79 3.42 -2.17
CA ASN A 127 12.94 2.72 -2.75
C ASN A 127 12.48 1.65 -3.76
N ARG A 128 11.40 0.91 -3.46
CA ARG A 128 10.82 -0.05 -4.43
C ARG A 128 10.29 0.62 -5.69
N TYR A 129 9.77 1.84 -5.60
CA TYR A 129 9.35 2.59 -6.79
C TYR A 129 10.54 3.09 -7.59
N PHE A 130 11.58 3.56 -6.91
CA PHE A 130 12.83 3.94 -7.54
C PHE A 130 13.47 2.77 -8.31
N ASP A 131 13.56 1.59 -7.68
CA ASP A 131 14.09 0.38 -8.32
C ASP A 131 13.28 -0.04 -9.57
N ARG A 132 12.00 0.36 -9.66
CA ARG A 132 11.12 0.11 -10.80
C ARG A 132 11.05 1.28 -11.79
N ASN A 133 11.80 2.36 -11.56
CA ASN A 133 11.74 3.61 -12.33
C ASN A 133 10.33 4.21 -12.41
N ILE A 134 9.60 4.22 -11.29
CA ILE A 134 8.22 4.73 -11.21
C ILE A 134 8.20 6.08 -10.48
N ASP A 135 7.87 7.14 -11.22
CA ASP A 135 7.71 8.49 -10.66
C ASP A 135 6.29 8.72 -10.13
N VAL A 136 6.08 8.35 -8.87
CA VAL A 136 4.77 8.45 -8.18
C VAL A 136 4.19 9.87 -8.18
N VAL A 137 5.03 10.90 -8.08
CA VAL A 137 4.58 12.29 -7.93
C VAL A 137 3.81 12.75 -9.18
N HIS A 138 4.28 12.36 -10.36
CA HIS A 138 3.72 12.78 -11.65
C HIS A 138 2.56 11.90 -12.12
N LEU A 139 2.43 10.67 -11.61
CA LEU A 139 1.36 9.75 -12.00
C LEU A 139 -0.03 10.21 -11.55
N SER A 140 -1.04 10.03 -12.40
CA SER A 140 -2.44 10.27 -12.03
C SER A 140 -2.92 9.25 -10.99
N LYS A 141 -3.99 9.58 -10.24
CA LYS A 141 -4.53 8.65 -9.23
C LYS A 141 -5.00 7.32 -9.85
N SER A 142 -5.57 7.37 -11.06
CA SER A 142 -5.98 6.17 -11.81
C SER A 142 -4.77 5.34 -12.23
N ALA A 143 -3.71 5.96 -12.73
CA ALA A 143 -2.48 5.25 -13.11
C ALA A 143 -1.82 4.58 -11.90
N ILE A 144 -1.80 5.26 -10.73
CA ILE A 144 -1.30 4.64 -9.49
C ILE A 144 -2.15 3.42 -9.11
N LEU A 145 -3.46 3.48 -9.27
CA LEU A 145 -4.36 2.36 -8.98
C LEU A 145 -4.12 1.17 -9.94
N GLU A 146 -3.84 1.43 -11.22
CA GLU A 146 -3.50 0.39 -12.20
C GLU A 146 -2.20 -0.35 -11.89
N LEU A 147 -1.23 0.29 -11.21
CA LEU A 147 0.00 -0.40 -10.77
C LEU A 147 -0.26 -1.54 -9.78
N PHE A 148 -1.42 -1.56 -9.13
CA PHE A 148 -1.76 -2.53 -8.10
C PHE A 148 -2.82 -3.57 -8.53
N ILE A 149 -3.52 -3.37 -9.65
CA ILE A 149 -4.59 -4.29 -10.14
C ILE A 149 -4.02 -5.31 -11.13
#